data_AF-A0A932SV10-F1
#
_entry.id   AF-A0A932SV10-F1
#
_cell.length_a   1.000
_cell.length_b   1.000
_cell.length_c   1.000
_cell.angle_alpha   90.00
_cell.angle_beta   90.00
_cell.angle_gamma   90.00
#
_symmetry.space_group_name_H-M   'P 1'
#
loop_
_entity.id
_entity.type
_entity.pdbx_description
1 polymer ?
#
loop_
_entity_poly.entity_id
_entity_poly.type
_entity_poly.pdbx_seq_one_letter_code
_entity_poly.pdbx_strand_id
1 'polypeptide(L)'
;MLRGLSASEIAELRAGTGMGLARAAELNGYPGPRHVLDAVEAGQLQASAEQVQHVRQIFDGMKRDALRVAARIIEEEEHLEAAFRSATITEPVLRSRMAQLATLHGELRAIHLRAHLAARALLSDAQVARYDELRGYTMGQAGPHPPEPLGASHRH
;
A
#
# COMPACT_ATOMS: atom_id res chain seq x y z
N MET A 1 22.66 -3.77 -8.14
CA MET A 1 21.36 -3.20 -8.56
C MET A 1 20.38 -4.34 -8.58
N LEU A 2 19.30 -4.23 -7.81
CA LEU A 2 18.20 -5.19 -7.84
C LEU A 2 17.44 -5.03 -9.16
N ARG A 3 17.40 -6.09 -9.99
CA ARG A 3 16.71 -6.13 -11.29
C ARG A 3 15.39 -6.91 -11.23
N GLY A 4 15.16 -7.65 -10.14
CA GLY A 4 13.91 -8.39 -9.91
C GLY A 4 12.71 -7.48 -9.63
N LEU A 5 12.95 -6.23 -9.23
CA LEU A 5 11.93 -5.19 -9.08
C LEU A 5 12.21 -4.04 -10.05
N SER A 6 11.14 -3.42 -10.54
CA SER A 6 11.22 -2.17 -11.29
C SER A 6 11.68 -1.01 -10.39
N ALA A 7 12.18 0.06 -11.02
CA ALA A 7 12.57 1.26 -10.29
C ALA A 7 11.40 1.91 -9.53
N SER A 8 10.17 1.83 -10.06
CA SER A 8 8.98 2.36 -9.37
C SER A 8 8.63 1.52 -8.15
N GLU A 9 8.67 0.19 -8.25
CA GLU A 9 8.40 -0.69 -7.09
C GLU A 9 9.39 -0.43 -5.95
N ILE A 10 10.68 -0.29 -6.27
CA ILE A 10 11.70 0.05 -5.28
C ILE A 10 11.42 1.44 -4.67
N ALA A 11 11.05 2.42 -5.49
CA ALA A 11 10.75 3.77 -5.01
C ALA A 11 9.51 3.79 -4.09
N GLU A 12 8.46 3.04 -4.43
CA GLU A 12 7.24 2.93 -3.65
C GLU A 12 7.48 2.22 -2.30
N LEU A 13 8.21 1.10 -2.31
CA LEU A 13 8.65 0.41 -1.10
C LEU A 13 9.46 1.34 -0.20
N ARG A 14 10.41 2.09 -0.76
CA ARG A 14 11.24 3.06 -0.01
C ARG A 14 10.45 4.27 0.50
N ALA A 15 9.34 4.62 -0.15
CA ALA A 15 8.45 5.67 0.30
C ALA A 15 7.43 5.19 1.34
N GLY A 16 7.27 3.86 1.51
CA GLY A 16 6.24 3.25 2.34
C GLY A 16 4.83 3.57 1.84
N THR A 17 4.68 3.77 0.54
CA THR A 17 3.38 4.09 -0.07
C THR A 17 2.55 2.82 -0.20
N GLY A 18 1.23 3.00 -0.22
CA GLY A 18 0.31 1.89 -0.24
C GLY A 18 0.27 1.10 -1.53
N MET A 19 0.81 1.56 -2.67
CA MET A 19 0.77 0.86 -3.97
C MET A 19 -0.64 0.31 -4.36
N GLY A 20 -1.73 0.92 -3.87
CA GLY A 20 -3.09 0.37 -4.01
C GLY A 20 -3.41 -0.87 -3.15
N LEU A 21 -2.55 -1.29 -2.23
CA LEU A 21 -2.73 -2.42 -1.30
C LEU A 21 -4.00 -2.30 -0.44
N ALA A 22 -4.43 -1.07 -0.14
CA ALA A 22 -5.64 -0.80 0.63
C ALA A 22 -6.90 -0.55 -0.23
N ARG A 23 -6.86 -0.80 -1.55
CA ARG A 23 -7.99 -0.52 -2.45
C ARG A 23 -9.30 -1.22 -2.02
N ALA A 24 -9.20 -2.40 -1.40
CA ALA A 24 -10.35 -3.09 -0.81
C ALA A 24 -11.02 -2.28 0.31
N ALA A 25 -10.24 -1.52 1.09
CA ALA A 25 -10.77 -0.61 2.10
C ALA A 25 -11.29 0.68 1.46
N GLU A 26 -10.48 1.32 0.59
CA GLU A 26 -10.83 2.60 -0.03
C GLU A 26 -12.15 2.56 -0.80
N LEU A 27 -12.37 1.51 -1.59
CA LEU A 27 -13.59 1.38 -2.39
C LEU A 27 -14.83 0.96 -1.60
N ASN A 28 -14.69 0.69 -0.30
CA ASN A 28 -15.78 0.24 0.56
C ASN A 28 -16.01 1.18 1.76
N GLY A 29 -15.71 2.47 1.60
CA GLY A 29 -15.99 3.50 2.60
C GLY A 29 -15.06 3.45 3.82
N TYR A 30 -13.81 3.00 3.65
CA TYR A 30 -12.78 3.07 4.69
C TYR A 30 -11.70 4.10 4.30
N PRO A 31 -11.75 5.31 4.88
CA PRO A 31 -10.87 6.41 4.48
C PRO A 31 -9.40 6.13 4.74
N GLY A 32 -8.54 6.52 3.80
CA GLY A 32 -7.10 6.45 3.97
C GLY A 32 -6.59 7.62 4.80
N PRO A 33 -5.77 7.41 5.84
CA PRO A 33 -5.41 8.48 6.77
C PRO A 33 -4.64 9.63 6.10
N ARG A 34 -3.82 9.35 5.08
CA ARG A 34 -3.17 10.40 4.28
C ARG A 34 -4.18 11.32 3.61
N HIS A 35 -5.15 10.73 2.91
CA HIS A 35 -6.17 11.46 2.16
C HIS A 35 -7.13 12.22 3.08
N VAL A 36 -7.40 11.70 4.27
CA VAL A 36 -8.17 12.43 5.30
C VAL A 36 -7.42 13.69 5.72
N LEU A 37 -6.11 13.60 5.99
CA LEU A 37 -5.30 14.76 6.35
C LEU A 37 -5.25 15.79 5.23
N ASP A 38 -5.08 15.34 3.98
CA ASP A 38 -5.08 16.22 2.80
C ASP A 38 -6.42 16.97 2.65
N ALA A 39 -7.55 16.27 2.83
CA ALA A 39 -8.88 16.86 2.75
C ALA A 39 -9.14 17.87 3.88
N VAL A 40 -8.61 17.63 5.09
CA VAL A 40 -8.71 18.59 6.20
C VAL A 40 -7.84 19.82 5.93
N GLU A 41 -6.60 19.63 5.47
CA GLU A 41 -5.68 20.73 5.14
C GLU A 41 -6.23 21.62 4.03
N ALA A 42 -6.91 21.03 3.04
CA ALA A 42 -7.61 21.76 1.97
C ALA A 42 -8.94 22.41 2.41
N GLY A 43 -9.37 22.23 3.67
CA GLY A 43 -10.66 22.74 4.17
C GLY A 43 -11.89 22.04 3.58
N GLN A 44 -11.71 20.86 2.96
CA GLN A 44 -12.77 20.10 2.29
C GLN A 44 -13.49 19.12 3.22
N LEU A 45 -12.84 18.76 4.34
CA LEU A 45 -13.36 17.91 5.39
C LEU A 45 -13.17 18.59 6.75
N GLN A 46 -14.26 18.77 7.50
CA GLN A 46 -14.20 19.36 8.84
C GLN A 46 -13.86 18.28 9.87
N ALA A 47 -12.88 18.55 10.73
CA ALA A 47 -12.44 17.66 11.82
C ALA A 47 -11.93 18.47 13.01
N SER A 48 -12.08 17.95 14.23
CA SER A 48 -11.52 18.60 15.42
C SER A 48 -10.00 18.48 15.45
N ALA A 49 -9.32 19.36 16.19
CA ALA A 49 -7.86 19.28 16.37
C ALA A 49 -7.40 17.93 16.94
N GLU A 50 -8.18 17.37 17.88
CA GLU A 50 -7.94 16.04 18.45
C GLU A 50 -8.09 14.93 17.39
N GLN A 51 -9.14 14.99 16.58
CA GLN A 51 -9.36 14.03 15.51
C GLN A 51 -8.23 14.07 14.49
N VAL A 52 -7.78 15.26 14.09
CA VAL A 52 -6.62 15.44 13.21
C VAL A 52 -5.35 14.84 13.82
N GLN A 53 -5.12 15.07 15.12
CA GLN A 53 -3.98 14.49 15.83
C GLN A 53 -4.01 12.96 15.81
N HIS A 54 -5.17 12.33 16.08
CA HIS A 54 -5.31 10.89 16.03
C HIS A 54 -5.13 10.32 14.60
N VAL A 55 -5.66 10.98 13.56
CA VAL A 55 -5.40 10.55 12.17
C VAL A 55 -3.91 10.64 11.82
N ARG A 56 -3.20 11.69 12.28
CA ARG A 56 -1.74 11.81 12.08
C ARG A 56 -0.99 10.67 12.75
N GLN A 57 -1.33 10.32 13.99
CA GLN A 57 -0.72 9.19 14.69
C GLN A 57 -0.94 7.85 13.95
N ILE A 58 -2.14 7.63 13.40
CA ILE A 58 -2.44 6.45 12.58
C ILE A 58 -1.55 6.44 11.32
N PHE A 59 -1.46 7.57 10.61
CA PHE A 59 -0.64 7.71 9.40
C PHE A 59 0.85 7.47 9.70
N ASP A 60 1.39 8.12 10.71
CA ASP A 60 2.81 8.04 11.07
C ASP A 60 3.18 6.63 11.54
N GLY A 61 2.29 5.99 12.32
CA GLY A 61 2.43 4.61 12.73
C GLY A 61 2.46 3.65 11.56
N MET A 62 1.46 3.75 10.68
CA MET A 62 1.40 2.96 9.43
C MET A 62 2.66 3.15 8.58
N LYS A 63 3.08 4.39 8.34
CA LYS A 63 4.24 4.70 7.50
C LYS A 63 5.53 4.11 8.08
N ARG A 64 5.75 4.27 9.39
CA ARG A 64 6.92 3.69 10.07
C ARG A 64 6.94 2.16 9.93
N ASP A 65 5.79 1.52 10.10
CA ASP A 65 5.71 0.06 10.02
C ASP A 65 5.88 -0.43 8.58
N ALA A 66 5.28 0.26 7.61
CA ALA A 66 5.42 -0.04 6.18
C ALA A 66 6.88 0.06 5.73
N LEU A 67 7.60 1.12 6.12
CA LEU A 67 9.01 1.29 5.78
C LEU A 67 9.89 0.16 6.33
N ARG A 68 9.60 -0.32 7.55
CA ARG A 68 10.34 -1.44 8.16
C ARG A 68 10.15 -2.73 7.37
N VAL A 69 8.91 -3.05 7.01
CA VAL A 69 8.60 -4.27 6.24
C VAL A 69 9.13 -4.15 4.81
N ALA A 70 8.99 -2.99 4.18
CA ALA A 70 9.51 -2.72 2.84
C ALA A 70 11.03 -2.89 2.73
N ALA A 71 11.78 -2.45 3.74
CA ALA A 71 13.23 -2.69 3.80
C ALA A 71 13.56 -4.20 3.78
N ARG A 72 12.80 -5.02 4.52
CA ARG A 72 12.98 -6.48 4.55
C ARG A 72 12.57 -7.15 3.23
N ILE A 73 11.57 -6.61 2.53
CA ILE A 73 11.19 -7.08 1.17
C ILE A 73 12.36 -6.85 0.22
N ILE A 74 12.92 -5.64 0.21
CA ILE A 74 14.05 -5.29 -0.67
C ILE A 74 15.26 -6.19 -0.37
N GLU A 75 15.59 -6.39 0.91
CA GLU A 75 16.69 -7.27 1.33
C GLU A 75 16.48 -8.73 0.86
N GLU A 76 15.27 -9.28 1.04
CA GLU A 76 14.98 -10.65 0.62
C GLU A 76 15.00 -10.82 -0.91
N GLU A 77 14.55 -9.82 -1.66
CA GLU A 77 14.67 -9.76 -3.12
C GLU A 77 16.14 -9.68 -3.57
N GLU A 78 16.98 -8.92 -2.87
CA GLU A 78 18.42 -8.86 -3.13
C GLU A 78 19.09 -10.22 -2.90
N HIS A 79 18.72 -10.92 -1.83
CA HIS A 79 19.20 -12.27 -1.54
C HIS A 79 18.74 -13.29 -2.59
N LEU A 80 17.48 -13.22 -3.02
CA LEU A 80 16.95 -14.06 -4.08
C LEU A 80 17.72 -13.85 -5.39
N GLU A 81 17.91 -12.60 -5.79
CA GLU A 81 18.65 -12.26 -7.00
C GLU A 81 20.12 -12.70 -6.91
N ALA A 82 20.75 -12.55 -5.75
CA ALA A 82 22.12 -13.03 -5.52
C ALA A 82 22.21 -14.55 -5.73
N ALA A 83 21.29 -15.33 -5.15
CA ALA A 83 21.28 -16.78 -5.26
C ALA A 83 21.09 -17.28 -6.71
N PHE A 84 20.23 -16.61 -7.49
CA PHE A 84 20.09 -16.88 -8.92
C PHE A 84 21.37 -16.51 -9.69
N ARG A 85 21.95 -15.33 -9.44
CA ARG A 85 23.18 -14.88 -10.11
C ARG A 85 24.37 -15.79 -9.85
N SER A 86 24.50 -16.32 -8.64
CA SER A 86 25.58 -17.25 -8.28
C SER A 86 25.28 -18.70 -8.65
N ALA A 87 24.12 -19.00 -9.25
CA ALA A 87 23.67 -20.36 -9.55
C ALA A 87 23.69 -21.30 -8.31
N THR A 88 23.46 -20.75 -7.12
CA THR A 88 23.45 -21.49 -5.85
C THR A 88 22.04 -21.82 -5.36
N ILE A 89 21.02 -21.29 -6.05
CA ILE A 89 19.63 -21.52 -5.66
C ILE A 89 19.22 -22.98 -5.91
N THR A 90 18.52 -23.55 -4.93
CA THR A 90 17.94 -24.89 -5.01
C THR A 90 16.43 -24.79 -4.77
N GLU A 91 15.68 -25.80 -5.18
CA GLU A 91 14.22 -25.85 -5.00
C GLU A 91 13.78 -25.63 -3.53
N PRO A 92 14.39 -26.25 -2.50
CA PRO A 92 14.06 -25.95 -1.11
C PRO A 92 14.34 -24.51 -0.69
N VAL A 93 15.46 -23.93 -1.14
CA VAL A 93 15.83 -22.54 -0.83
C VAL A 93 14.85 -21.58 -1.50
N LEU A 94 14.56 -21.78 -2.79
CA LEU A 94 13.57 -20.99 -3.52
C LEU A 94 12.23 -20.97 -2.79
N ARG A 95 11.71 -22.14 -2.40
CA ARG A 95 10.44 -22.25 -1.68
C ARG A 95 10.44 -21.49 -0.36
N SER A 96 11.53 -21.59 0.42
CA SER A 96 11.65 -20.88 1.69
C SER A 96 11.66 -19.36 1.51
N ARG A 97 12.39 -18.87 0.49
CA ARG A 97 12.46 -17.42 0.19
C ARG A 97 11.14 -16.87 -0.31
N MET A 98 10.46 -17.61 -1.19
CA MET A 98 9.12 -17.25 -1.66
C MET A 98 8.10 -17.20 -0.52
N ALA A 99 8.14 -18.15 0.41
CA ALA A 99 7.30 -18.11 1.60
C ALA A 99 7.57 -16.87 2.46
N GLN A 100 8.85 -16.52 2.66
CA GLN A 100 9.24 -15.33 3.41
C GLN A 100 8.74 -14.03 2.74
N LEU A 101 8.91 -13.90 1.43
CA LEU A 101 8.38 -12.76 0.67
C LEU A 101 6.86 -12.67 0.74
N ALA A 102 6.16 -13.80 0.59
CA ALA A 102 4.70 -13.84 0.72
C ALA A 102 4.24 -13.36 2.10
N THR A 103 4.92 -13.76 3.17
CA THR A 103 4.65 -13.25 4.53
C THR A 103 4.87 -11.75 4.63
N LEU A 104 5.99 -11.23 4.10
CA LEU A 104 6.31 -9.80 4.17
C LEU A 104 5.32 -8.95 3.37
N HIS A 105 4.94 -9.38 2.16
CA HIS A 105 3.91 -8.70 1.38
C HIS A 105 2.53 -8.74 2.06
N GLY A 106 2.19 -9.86 2.69
CA GLY A 106 0.99 -9.97 3.51
C GLY A 106 1.00 -8.99 4.70
N GLU A 107 2.13 -8.88 5.40
CA GLU A 107 2.33 -7.95 6.50
C GLU A 107 2.20 -6.50 6.04
N LEU A 108 2.84 -6.12 4.93
CA LEU A 108 2.75 -4.79 4.34
C LEU A 108 1.30 -4.42 4.00
N ARG A 109 0.57 -5.34 3.34
CA ARG A 109 -0.86 -5.14 3.03
C ARG A 109 -1.70 -4.98 4.30
N ALA A 110 -1.44 -5.79 5.32
CA ALA A 110 -2.16 -5.71 6.59
C ALA A 110 -1.92 -4.38 7.31
N ILE A 111 -0.69 -3.85 7.29
CA ILE A 111 -0.36 -2.53 7.86
C ILE A 111 -1.26 -1.44 7.25
N HIS A 112 -1.37 -1.40 5.93
CA HIS A 112 -2.22 -0.43 5.25
C HIS A 112 -3.71 -0.63 5.57
N LEU A 113 -4.22 -1.87 5.47
CA LEU A 113 -5.64 -2.14 5.75
C LEU A 113 -6.03 -1.82 7.21
N ARG A 114 -5.14 -2.07 8.17
CA ARG A 114 -5.35 -1.71 9.58
C ARG A 114 -5.42 -0.20 9.79
N ALA A 115 -4.62 0.57 9.05
CA ALA A 115 -4.67 2.04 9.13
C ALA A 115 -6.01 2.58 8.61
N HIS A 116 -6.54 2.01 7.53
CA HIS A 116 -7.87 2.35 7.03
C HIS A 116 -8.98 1.95 8.02
N LEU A 117 -8.87 0.78 8.65
CA LEU A 117 -9.80 0.34 9.69
C LEU A 117 -9.82 1.32 10.89
N ALA A 118 -8.64 1.74 11.34
CA ALA A 118 -8.51 2.70 12.44
C ALA A 118 -9.06 4.09 12.06
N ALA A 119 -8.78 4.57 10.85
CA ALA A 119 -9.31 5.85 10.37
C ALA A 119 -10.84 5.82 10.26
N ARG A 120 -11.43 4.72 9.76
CA ARG A 120 -12.89 4.56 9.69
C ARG A 120 -13.56 4.59 11.07
N ALA A 121 -12.93 4.00 12.08
CA ALA A 121 -13.46 4.00 13.44
C ALA A 121 -13.44 5.38 14.12
N LEU A 122 -12.58 6.29 13.63
CA LEU A 122 -12.40 7.64 14.17
C LEU A 122 -13.30 8.69 13.51
N LEU A 123 -13.73 8.45 12.27
CA LEU A 123 -14.57 9.39 11.51
C LEU A 123 -16.06 9.09 11.73
N SER A 124 -16.88 10.14 11.77
CA SER A 124 -18.34 10.01 11.74
C SER A 124 -18.82 9.56 10.36
N ASP A 125 -20.02 8.99 10.29
CA ASP A 125 -20.60 8.57 9.00
C ASP A 125 -20.75 9.75 8.02
N ALA A 126 -21.05 10.96 8.52
CA ALA A 126 -21.09 12.16 7.70
C ALA A 126 -19.71 12.54 7.13
N GLN A 127 -18.63 12.38 7.92
CA GLN A 127 -17.26 12.61 7.45
C GLN A 127 -16.83 11.55 6.43
N VAL A 128 -17.22 10.29 6.62
CA VAL A 128 -16.97 9.20 5.66
C VAL A 128 -17.70 9.47 4.34
N ALA A 129 -18.99 9.83 4.39
CA ALA A 129 -19.75 10.18 3.19
C ALA A 129 -19.10 11.35 2.43
N ARG A 130 -18.70 12.40 3.15
CA ARG A 130 -18.00 13.54 2.56
C ARG A 130 -16.66 13.14 1.94
N TYR A 131 -15.90 12.28 2.61
CA TYR A 131 -14.66 11.73 2.08
C TYR A 131 -14.91 10.95 0.78
N ASP A 132 -15.92 10.08 0.76
CA ASP A 132 -16.26 9.27 -0.42
C ASP A 132 -16.67 10.14 -1.62
N GLU A 133 -17.38 11.25 -1.39
CA GLU A 133 -17.66 12.25 -2.43
C GLU A 133 -16.39 12.88 -3.00
N LEU A 134 -15.48 13.34 -2.12
CA LEU A 134 -14.22 13.96 -2.52
C LEU A 134 -13.33 13.01 -3.32
N ARG A 135 -13.47 11.70 -3.08
CA ARG A 135 -12.75 10.65 -3.78
C ARG A 135 -13.46 10.12 -5.02
N GLY A 136 -14.70 10.55 -5.27
CA GLY A 136 -15.51 10.07 -6.39
C GLY A 136 -16.06 8.65 -6.21
N TYR A 137 -16.14 8.14 -4.98
CA TYR A 137 -16.64 6.79 -4.68
C TYR A 137 -18.17 6.71 -4.55
N THR A 138 -18.87 7.85 -4.42
CA THR A 138 -20.34 7.91 -4.31
C THR A 138 -21.07 7.66 -5.64
N MET A 139 -20.37 7.74 -6.78
CA MET A 139 -20.90 7.31 -8.08
C MET A 139 -20.55 5.83 -8.30
N GLY A 140 -21.33 4.96 -7.67
CA GLY A 140 -21.21 3.52 -7.90
C GLY A 140 -21.52 3.18 -9.36
N GLN A 141 -20.48 2.92 -10.16
CA GLN A 141 -20.53 1.99 -11.29
C GLN A 141 -19.12 1.52 -11.62
N ALA A 142 -18.97 0.20 -11.73
CA ALA A 142 -17.82 -0.45 -12.33
C ALA A 142 -17.51 0.16 -13.70
N GLY A 143 -16.57 1.09 -13.75
CA GLY A 143 -15.89 1.44 -15.00
C GLY A 143 -15.02 0.24 -15.41
N PRO A 144 -14.95 -0.12 -16.70
CA PRO A 144 -14.13 -1.23 -17.14
C PRO A 144 -12.69 -0.97 -16.70
N HIS A 145 -12.06 -1.98 -16.11
CA HIS A 145 -10.61 -2.01 -15.96
C HIS A 145 -10.00 -1.61 -17.32
N PRO A 146 -9.13 -0.60 -17.40
CA PRO A 146 -8.29 -0.48 -18.59
C PRO A 146 -7.54 -1.80 -18.73
N PRO A 147 -7.47 -2.40 -19.94
CA PRO A 147 -6.69 -3.61 -20.11
C PRO A 147 -5.28 -3.34 -19.62
N GLU A 148 -4.74 -4.25 -18.81
CA GLU A 148 -3.30 -4.30 -18.55
C GLU A 148 -2.57 -4.18 -19.89
N PRO A 149 -1.50 -3.37 -19.99
CA PRO A 149 -0.70 -3.36 -21.20
C PRO A 149 -0.15 -4.78 -21.38
N LEU A 150 -0.70 -5.48 -22.38
CA LEU A 150 -0.16 -6.74 -22.88
C LEU A 150 1.34 -6.58 -23.02
N GLY A 151 2.07 -7.47 -22.33
CA GLY A 151 3.51 -7.53 -22.35
C GLY A 151 4.04 -7.33 -23.76
N ALA A 152 5.00 -6.40 -23.88
CA ALA A 152 5.77 -6.23 -25.09
C ALA A 152 6.26 -7.60 -25.54
N SER A 153 5.82 -7.98 -26.73
CA SER A 153 6.29 -9.14 -27.48
C SER A 153 7.80 -9.02 -27.67
N HIS A 154 8.57 -9.68 -26.81
CA HIS A 154 9.97 -9.93 -27.08
C HIS A 154 10.06 -11.15 -27.99
N ARG A 155 10.00 -10.90 -29.30
CA ARG A 155 10.79 -11.68 -30.24
C ARG A 155 12.22 -11.17 -30.13
N HIS A 156 13.14 -12.05 -29.76
CA HIS A 156 14.43 -12.30 -30.43
C HIS A 156 15.12 -13.46 -29.72
#